data_AF-A0A924YM83-F1
#
_entry.id   AF-A0A924YM83-F1
#
_cell.length_a   1.000
_cell.length_b   1.000
_cell.length_c   1.000
_cell.angle_alpha   90.00
_cell.angle_beta   90.00
_cell.angle_gamma   90.00
#
_symmetry.space_group_name_H-M   'P 1'
#
loop_
_entity.id
_entity.type
_entity.pdbx_description
1 polymer ?
#
loop_
_entity_poly.entity_id
_entity_poly.type
_entity_poly.pdbx_seq_one_letter_code
_entity_poly.pdbx_strand_id
1 'polypeptide(L)'
;MKFSLHRLAFALAMVATLLGSSFAMAQRPGGGNRGGGGFGGGGPGGGFGGFGGGGGGFGGNTLGLLLRESNAEELKLTDEQKTKIREISDKQREDTRMRDIFTKMRDASEEERTALQADIAKIVEEQRKQ
;
A
#
# COMPACT_ATOMS: atom_id res chain seq x y z
N MET A 1 13.68 34.49 8.89
CA MET A 1 13.49 33.83 7.58
C MET A 1 12.33 34.50 6.86
N LYS A 2 12.57 35.22 5.75
CA LYS A 2 11.52 35.89 4.96
C LYS A 2 11.14 34.99 3.80
N PHE A 3 10.09 34.17 3.96
CA PHE A 3 9.52 33.42 2.84
C PHE A 3 8.89 34.40 1.87
N SER A 4 9.34 34.40 0.61
CA SER A 4 8.83 35.32 -0.40
C SER A 4 7.38 34.95 -0.74
N LEU A 5 6.48 35.94 -0.67
CA LEU A 5 5.04 35.80 -0.94
C LEU A 5 4.72 35.02 -2.22
N HIS A 6 5.59 35.15 -3.22
CA HIS A 6 5.52 34.46 -4.51
C HIS A 6 5.65 32.93 -4.41
N ARG A 7 6.45 32.42 -3.47
CA ARG A 7 6.61 30.96 -3.25
C ARG A 7 5.38 30.36 -2.57
N LEU A 8 4.73 31.12 -1.68
CA LEU A 8 3.50 30.71 -1.02
C LEU A 8 2.32 30.72 -2.01
N ALA A 9 2.22 31.76 -2.85
CA ALA A 9 1.19 31.87 -3.88
C ALA A 9 1.29 30.77 -4.94
N PHE A 10 2.52 30.40 -5.35
CA PHE A 10 2.75 29.32 -6.30
C PHE A 10 2.37 27.94 -5.73
N ALA A 11 2.67 27.68 -4.46
CA ALA A 11 2.28 26.44 -3.78
C ALA A 11 0.76 26.31 -3.62
N LEU A 12 0.06 27.40 -3.34
CA LEU A 12 -1.40 27.43 -3.22
C LEU A 12 -2.12 27.20 -4.57
N ALA A 13 -1.55 27.72 -5.66
CA ALA A 13 -2.10 27.53 -7.01
C ALA A 13 -2.01 26.07 -7.49
N MET A 14 -0.97 25.33 -7.08
CA MET A 14 -0.80 23.90 -7.38
C MET A 14 -1.79 22.99 -6.62
N VAL A 15 -2.15 23.33 -5.38
CA VAL A 15 -3.15 22.57 -4.61
C VAL A 15 -4.56 22.78 -5.17
N ALA A 16 -4.87 23.97 -5.67
CA ALA A 16 -6.17 24.26 -6.28
C ALA A 16 -6.43 23.51 -7.60
N THR A 17 -5.38 23.12 -8.34
CA THR A 17 -5.53 22.42 -9.62
C THR A 17 -5.75 20.91 -9.46
N LEU A 18 -5.39 20.30 -8.32
CA LEU A 18 -5.55 18.86 -8.07
C LEU A 18 -6.94 18.46 -7.55
N LEU A 19 -7.78 19.42 -7.16
CA LEU A 19 -9.12 19.15 -6.58
C LEU A 19 -10.28 19.23 -7.60
N GLY A 20 -9.99 19.51 -8.88
CA GLY A 20 -11.02 19.81 -9.89
C GLY A 20 -11.54 18.63 -10.73
N SER A 21 -11.02 17.42 -10.58
CA SER A 21 -11.31 16.30 -11.51
C SER A 21 -12.35 15.32 -10.96
N SER A 22 -13.55 15.79 -10.61
CA SER A 22 -14.64 14.89 -10.18
C SER A 22 -16.01 15.35 -10.64
N PHE A 23 -16.21 15.49 -11.95
CA PHE A 23 -17.57 15.48 -12.51
C PHE A 23 -17.62 14.76 -13.87
N ALA A 24 -18.64 13.91 -13.99
CA ALA A 24 -19.25 13.32 -15.19
C ALA A 24 -18.69 11.99 -15.75
N MET A 25 -19.29 10.88 -15.30
CA MET A 25 -19.79 9.82 -16.20
C MET A 25 -21.06 9.22 -15.59
N ALA A 26 -22.20 9.87 -15.85
CA ALA A 26 -23.51 9.29 -15.65
C ALA A 26 -23.72 8.18 -16.69
N GLN A 27 -23.70 6.92 -16.27
CA GLN A 27 -24.18 5.83 -17.11
C GLN A 27 -25.70 5.98 -17.28
N ARG A 28 -26.10 6.12 -18.54
CA ARG A 28 -27.49 6.29 -19.02
C ARG A 28 -28.45 5.26 -18.41
N PRO A 29 -29.66 5.66 -18.00
CA PRO A 29 -30.78 4.74 -17.82
C PRO A 29 -31.25 4.26 -19.19
N GLY A 30 -31.30 2.94 -19.41
CA GLY A 30 -32.08 2.38 -20.51
C GLY A 30 -31.54 1.07 -21.07
N GLY A 31 -32.38 0.03 -20.98
CA GLY A 31 -32.25 -1.17 -21.80
C GLY A 31 -32.41 -2.45 -21.00
N GLY A 32 -33.66 -2.80 -20.66
CA GLY A 32 -33.95 -4.12 -20.11
C GLY A 32 -33.59 -5.23 -21.11
N ASN A 33 -33.11 -6.36 -20.60
CA ASN A 33 -33.40 -7.62 -21.26
C ASN A 33 -33.67 -8.71 -20.22
N ARG A 34 -34.85 -9.30 -20.38
CA ARG A 34 -35.41 -10.43 -19.62
C ARG A 34 -34.64 -11.72 -19.90
N GLY A 35 -34.77 -12.67 -18.97
CA GLY A 35 -34.49 -14.09 -19.16
C GLY A 35 -33.17 -14.48 -18.49
N GLY A 36 -33.11 -15.30 -17.47
CA GLY A 36 -33.92 -16.50 -17.23
C GLY A 36 -32.99 -17.71 -17.39
N GLY A 37 -32.77 -18.43 -16.29
CA GLY A 37 -32.35 -19.83 -16.20
C GLY A 37 -31.13 -20.30 -17.01
N GLY A 38 -30.10 -20.79 -16.33
CA GLY A 38 -29.07 -21.59 -17.01
C GLY A 38 -27.93 -22.05 -16.12
N PHE A 39 -28.17 -23.11 -15.34
CA PHE A 39 -27.10 -24.05 -15.00
C PHE A 39 -26.55 -24.65 -16.29
N GLY A 40 -25.22 -24.68 -16.46
CA GLY A 40 -24.60 -25.49 -17.50
C GLY A 40 -23.19 -25.04 -17.87
N GLY A 41 -22.23 -25.95 -17.72
CA GLY A 41 -21.00 -25.93 -18.50
C GLY A 41 -19.71 -25.81 -17.71
N GLY A 42 -19.33 -26.89 -17.02
CA GLY A 42 -17.92 -27.14 -16.77
C GLY A 42 -17.20 -27.29 -18.12
N GLY A 43 -16.29 -26.37 -18.41
CA GLY A 43 -15.35 -26.47 -19.53
C GLY A 43 -13.96 -26.83 -19.00
N PRO A 44 -13.29 -27.88 -19.53
CA PRO A 44 -11.89 -28.12 -19.27
C PRO A 44 -11.05 -27.11 -20.07
N GLY A 45 -10.77 -25.97 -19.47
CA GLY A 45 -9.95 -24.91 -20.05
C GLY A 45 -8.68 -24.72 -19.24
N GLY A 46 -7.61 -25.39 -19.66
CA GLY A 46 -6.25 -25.03 -19.26
C GLY A 46 -5.95 -23.59 -19.68
N GLY A 47 -5.56 -22.77 -18.72
CA GLY A 47 -5.26 -21.36 -18.94
C GLY A 47 -4.39 -20.84 -17.81
N PHE A 48 -3.08 -20.88 -18.06
CA PHE A 48 -2.03 -20.14 -17.36
C PHE A 48 -2.54 -18.77 -16.87
N GLY A 49 -2.73 -18.63 -15.56
CA GLY A 49 -3.48 -17.53 -14.98
C GLY A 49 -2.80 -16.97 -13.74
N GLY A 50 -1.74 -16.20 -13.96
CA GLY A 50 -1.33 -15.10 -13.09
C GLY A 50 -0.49 -15.47 -11.88
N PHE A 51 0.81 -15.17 -11.96
CA PHE A 51 1.63 -14.61 -10.89
C PHE A 51 1.00 -14.70 -9.49
N GLY A 52 1.17 -15.87 -8.87
CA GLY A 52 0.84 -16.07 -7.48
C GLY A 52 1.67 -15.15 -6.60
N GLY A 53 0.97 -14.28 -5.87
CA GLY A 53 1.33 -13.92 -4.50
C GLY A 53 2.72 -13.31 -4.30
N GLY A 54 3.02 -12.21 -4.99
CA GLY A 54 4.15 -11.35 -4.64
C GLY A 54 3.65 -9.99 -4.19
N GLY A 55 3.26 -9.86 -2.91
CA GLY A 55 2.98 -8.58 -2.25
C GLY A 55 4.21 -7.67 -2.11
N GLY A 56 5.08 -7.63 -3.12
CA GLY A 56 6.33 -6.87 -3.15
C GLY A 56 6.44 -5.89 -4.33
N GLY A 57 5.35 -5.65 -5.05
CA GLY A 57 5.32 -4.68 -6.15
C GLY A 57 5.37 -3.24 -5.63
N PHE A 58 6.48 -2.55 -5.89
CA PHE A 58 6.66 -1.09 -5.80
C PHE A 58 6.69 -0.38 -4.43
N GLY A 59 6.42 -1.05 -3.31
CA GLY A 59 6.25 -0.35 -2.01
C GLY A 59 7.40 -0.50 -1.00
N GLY A 60 7.90 -1.71 -0.78
CA GLY A 60 8.62 -2.04 0.47
C GLY A 60 10.14 -1.83 0.51
N ASN A 61 10.77 -1.47 -0.62
CA ASN A 61 12.24 -1.45 -0.71
C ASN A 61 12.82 -0.11 -1.23
N THR A 62 11.99 0.86 -1.59
CA THR A 62 12.46 2.14 -2.16
C THR A 62 13.18 3.00 -1.13
N LEU A 63 12.67 3.08 0.11
CA LEU A 63 13.34 3.80 1.20
C LEU A 63 14.68 3.14 1.60
N GLY A 64 14.75 1.80 1.54
CA GLY A 64 15.99 1.06 1.79
C GLY A 64 17.09 1.36 0.77
N LEU A 65 16.74 1.70 -0.47
CA LEU A 65 17.70 2.11 -1.49
C LEU A 65 18.31 3.48 -1.20
N LEU A 66 17.56 4.42 -0.62
CA LEU A 66 18.07 5.75 -0.27
C LEU A 66 19.14 5.69 0.83
N LEU A 67 19.09 4.67 1.69
CA LEU A 67 20.03 4.48 2.80
C LEU A 67 21.29 3.69 2.40
N ARG A 68 21.40 3.20 1.16
CA ARG A 68 22.66 2.61 0.69
C ARG A 68 23.73 3.68 0.63
N GLU A 69 24.94 3.37 1.10
CA GLU A 69 26.03 4.36 1.24
C GLU A 69 26.25 5.16 -0.05
N SER A 70 26.36 4.49 -1.20
CA SER A 70 26.55 5.14 -2.50
C SER A 70 25.47 6.18 -2.82
N ASN A 71 24.21 5.84 -2.54
CA ASN A 71 23.07 6.70 -2.84
C ASN A 71 22.95 7.82 -1.82
N ALA A 72 23.24 7.52 -0.55
CA ALA A 72 23.19 8.50 0.53
C ALA A 72 24.28 9.56 0.36
N GLU A 73 25.48 9.18 -0.08
CA GLU A 73 26.58 10.09 -0.43
C GLU A 73 26.25 10.90 -1.68
N GLU A 74 25.79 10.26 -2.76
CA GLU A 74 25.42 10.92 -4.02
C GLU A 74 24.31 11.96 -3.82
N LEU A 75 23.30 11.62 -3.01
CA LEU A 75 22.19 12.50 -2.66
C LEU A 75 22.53 13.47 -1.51
N LYS A 76 23.73 13.34 -0.92
CA LYS A 76 24.22 14.16 0.19
C LYS A 76 23.23 14.20 1.37
N LEU A 77 22.70 13.04 1.73
CA LEU A 77 21.76 12.91 2.84
C LEU A 77 22.44 13.27 4.16
N THR A 78 21.83 14.19 4.90
CA THR A 78 22.29 14.52 6.25
C THR A 78 21.95 13.40 7.23
N ASP A 79 22.61 13.36 8.39
CA ASP A 79 22.33 12.36 9.41
C ASP A 79 20.89 12.44 9.94
N GLU A 80 20.35 13.66 10.05
CA GLU A 80 18.96 13.89 10.41
C GLU A 80 17.99 13.31 9.37
N GLN A 81 18.30 13.46 8.08
CA GLN A 81 17.49 12.87 7.00
C GLN A 81 17.59 11.35 6.99
N LYS A 82 18.78 10.78 7.14
CA LYS A 82 18.99 9.34 7.27
C LYS A 82 18.18 8.77 8.44
N THR A 83 18.15 9.48 9.56
CA THR A 83 17.39 9.09 10.76
C THR A 83 15.88 9.08 10.47
N LYS A 84 15.34 10.14 9.87
CA LYS A 84 13.91 10.19 9.49
C LYS A 84 13.52 9.12 8.48
N ILE A 85 14.38 8.82 7.50
CA ILE A 85 14.12 7.76 6.53
C ILE A 85 14.06 6.39 7.22
N ARG A 86 14.94 6.13 8.20
CA ARG A 86 14.89 4.91 9.02
C ARG A 86 13.58 4.80 9.78
N GLU A 87 13.18 5.86 10.49
CA GLU A 87 11.90 5.88 11.23
C GLU A 87 10.69 5.61 10.34
N ILE A 88 10.65 6.20 9.14
CA ILE A 88 9.57 5.96 8.17
C ILE A 88 9.61 4.50 7.68
N SER A 89 10.81 3.98 7.40
CA SER A 89 10.99 2.59 6.97
C SER A 89 10.54 1.60 8.05
N ASP A 90 10.82 1.89 9.33
CA ASP A 90 10.43 1.03 10.44
C ASP A 90 8.91 1.02 10.61
N LYS A 91 8.25 2.18 10.54
CA LYS A 91 6.77 2.27 10.55
C LYS A 91 6.12 1.50 9.40
N GLN A 92 6.68 1.61 8.19
CA GLN A 92 6.17 0.83 7.04
C GLN A 92 6.33 -0.68 7.23
N ARG A 93 7.41 -1.12 7.86
CA ARG A 93 7.62 -2.55 8.15
C ARG A 93 6.59 -3.07 9.14
N GLU A 94 6.25 -2.31 10.17
CA GLU A 94 5.19 -2.69 11.12
C GLU A 94 3.83 -2.86 10.42
N ASP A 95 3.45 -1.89 9.59
CA ASP A 95 2.20 -1.96 8.80
C ASP A 95 2.17 -3.18 7.86
N THR A 96 3.31 -3.48 7.24
CA THR A 96 3.44 -4.62 6.32
C THR A 96 3.39 -5.95 7.08
N ARG A 97 4.00 -6.03 8.26
CA ARG A 97 4.00 -7.22 9.12
C ARG A 97 2.57 -7.64 9.48
N MET A 98 1.71 -6.68 9.81
CA MET A 98 0.32 -6.98 10.13
C MET A 98 -0.45 -7.49 8.90
N ARG A 99 -0.25 -6.88 7.72
CA ARG A 99 -0.84 -7.37 6.45
C ARG A 99 -0.38 -8.78 6.09
N ASP A 100 0.90 -9.09 6.30
CA ASP A 100 1.46 -10.41 6.04
C ASP A 100 0.84 -11.47 6.96
N ILE A 101 0.65 -11.16 8.24
CA ILE A 101 0.00 -12.06 9.19
C ILE A 101 -1.46 -12.32 8.78
N PHE A 102 -2.21 -11.28 8.39
CA PHE A 102 -3.58 -11.48 7.90
C PHE A 102 -3.64 -12.33 6.64
N THR A 103 -2.67 -12.17 5.74
CA THR A 103 -2.56 -13.01 4.54
C THR A 103 -2.28 -14.47 4.92
N LYS A 104 -1.35 -14.71 5.84
CA LYS A 104 -1.04 -16.06 6.35
C LYS A 104 -2.22 -16.71 7.07
N MET A 105 -2.99 -15.95 7.85
CA MET A 105 -4.16 -16.48 8.58
C MET A 105 -5.23 -17.08 7.65
N ARG A 106 -5.37 -16.56 6.42
CA ARG A 106 -6.35 -17.07 5.45
C ARG A 106 -6.07 -18.53 5.08
N ASP A 107 -4.79 -18.86 4.92
CA ASP A 107 -4.34 -20.14 4.38
C ASP A 107 -3.80 -21.08 5.50
N ALA A 108 -3.70 -20.60 6.75
CA ALA A 108 -3.17 -21.32 7.90
C ALA A 108 -4.14 -22.36 8.50
N SER A 109 -3.56 -23.46 9.01
CA SER A 109 -4.25 -24.48 9.84
C SER A 109 -4.68 -23.93 11.21
N GLU A 110 -5.51 -24.67 11.96
CA GLU A 110 -6.00 -24.20 13.28
C GLU A 110 -4.86 -23.96 14.27
N GLU A 111 -3.85 -24.83 14.29
CA GLU A 111 -2.68 -24.69 15.16
C GLU A 111 -1.86 -23.45 14.78
N GLU A 112 -1.60 -23.24 13.48
CA GLU A 112 -0.88 -22.06 12.98
C GLU A 112 -1.65 -20.76 13.23
N ARG A 113 -2.99 -20.79 13.17
CA ARG A 113 -3.83 -19.63 13.51
C ARG A 113 -3.66 -19.20 14.95
N THR A 114 -3.53 -20.12 15.90
CA THR A 114 -3.30 -19.76 17.30
C THR A 114 -1.94 -19.07 17.50
N ALA A 115 -0.89 -19.54 16.82
CA ALA A 115 0.42 -18.91 16.84
C ALA A 115 0.39 -17.50 16.20
N LEU A 116 -0.27 -17.36 15.04
CA LEU A 116 -0.42 -16.07 14.36
C LEU A 116 -1.24 -15.07 15.21
N GLN A 117 -2.26 -15.52 15.94
CA GLN A 117 -3.02 -14.68 16.87
C GLN A 117 -2.17 -14.17 18.03
N ALA A 118 -1.27 -15.01 18.57
CA ALA A 118 -0.34 -14.59 19.60
C ALA A 118 0.65 -13.52 19.07
N ASP A 119 1.10 -13.66 17.82
CA ASP A 119 1.95 -12.65 17.17
C ASP A 119 1.21 -11.32 16.93
N ILE A 120 -0.06 -11.36 16.54
CA ILE A 120 -0.91 -10.15 16.44
C ILE A 120 -0.98 -9.46 17.80
N ALA A 121 -1.25 -10.20 18.87
CA ALA A 121 -1.36 -9.65 20.21
C ALA A 121 -0.08 -8.92 20.64
N LYS A 122 1.10 -9.51 20.34
CA LYS A 122 2.39 -8.87 20.60
C LYS A 122 2.58 -7.58 19.80
N ILE A 123 2.26 -7.57 18.51
CA ILE A 123 2.40 -6.38 17.67
C ILE A 123 1.48 -5.26 18.17
N VAL A 124 0.24 -5.58 18.55
CA VAL A 124 -0.71 -4.59 19.11
C VAL A 124 -0.20 -4.03 20.44
N GLU A 125 0.40 -4.86 21.29
CA GLU A 125 1.00 -4.40 22.54
C GLU A 125 2.22 -3.51 22.31
N GLU A 126 3.09 -3.87 21.35
CA GLU A 126 4.24 -3.05 20.94
C GLU A 126 3.77 -1.68 20.41
N GLN A 127 2.77 -1.64 19.53
CA GLN A 127 2.20 -0.39 19.02
C GLN A 127 1.53 0.46 20.09
N ARG A 128 0.97 -0.16 21.14
CA ARG A 128 0.35 0.58 22.24
C ARG A 128 1.39 1.25 23.16
N LYS A 129 2.62 0.74 23.18
CA LYS A 129 3.71 1.24 24.03
C LYS A 129 4.61 2.27 23.33
N GLN A 130 4.55 2.35 22.00
CA GLN A 130 5.17 3.41 21.20
C GLN A 130 4.36 4.72 21.28
#